data_AF-A0AAP8BC81-F1
#
_entry.id   AF-A0AAP8BC81-F1
#
_cell.length_a   1.000
_cell.length_b   1.000
_cell.length_c   1.000
_cell.angle_alpha   90.00
_cell.angle_beta   90.00
_cell.angle_gamma   90.00
#
_symmetry.space_group_name_H-M   'P 1'
#
loop_
_entity.id
_entity.type
_entity.pdbx_description
1 polymer ?
#
loop_
_entity_poly.entity_id
_entity_poly.type
_entity_poly.pdbx_seq_one_letter_code
_entity_poly.pdbx_strand_id
1 'polypeptide(L)' 'MNNKLIQRKWALVVAILFTISSIMHLAGGDIKVDPYGIGELLADFLIPIFFYVLAFKKKKEK' A
#
# COMPACT_ATOMS: atom_id res chain seq x y z
N MET A 1 -15.60 -16.92 -17.65
CA MET A 1 -14.27 -16.44 -17.24
C MET A 1 -14.43 -15.02 -16.68
N ASN A 2 -14.68 -14.87 -15.38
CA ASN A 2 -15.08 -13.58 -14.80
C ASN A 2 -13.86 -12.68 -14.59
N ASN A 3 -13.63 -11.79 -15.56
CA ASN A 3 -12.69 -10.67 -15.52
C ASN A 3 -13.03 -9.72 -14.36
N LYS A 4 -12.47 -9.94 -13.17
CA LYS A 4 -12.44 -8.91 -12.13
C LYS A 4 -10.98 -8.56 -11.84
N LEU A 5 -10.34 -7.94 -12.84
CA LEU A 5 -8.97 -7.45 -12.81
C LEU A 5 -8.74 -6.50 -11.61
N ILE A 6 -9.75 -5.73 -11.17
CA ILE A 6 -9.70 -4.85 -9.99
C ILE A 6 -11.11 -4.81 -9.37
N GLN A 7 -11.26 -5.16 -8.09
CA GLN A 7 -12.58 -5.18 -7.40
C GLN A 7 -12.95 -3.83 -6.83
N ARG A 8 -11.97 -3.09 -6.30
CA ARG A 8 -12.14 -1.78 -5.67
C ARG A 8 -11.13 -0.80 -6.23
N LYS A 9 -11.52 -0.09 -7.30
CA LYS A 9 -10.65 0.88 -8.00
C LYS A 9 -10.10 1.97 -7.08
N TRP A 10 -10.91 2.47 -6.13
CA TRP A 10 -10.47 3.48 -5.16
C TRP A 10 -9.33 2.98 -4.26
N ALA A 11 -9.39 1.73 -3.81
CA ALA A 11 -8.36 1.13 -2.97
C ALA A 11 -7.04 0.94 -3.74
N LEU A 12 -7.13 0.67 -5.05
CA LEU A 12 -5.95 0.61 -5.91
C LEU A 12 -5.27 1.98 -6.03
N VAL A 13 -6.04 3.06 -6.22
CA VAL A 13 -5.50 4.42 -6.26
C VAL A 13 -4.79 4.76 -4.96
N VAL A 14 -5.40 4.44 -3.82
CA VAL A 14 -4.79 4.64 -2.50
C VAL A 14 -3.51 3.82 -2.34
N ALA A 15 -3.49 2.56 -2.77
CA ALA A 15 -2.30 1.72 -2.74
C ALA A 15 -1.14 2.32 -3.55
N ILE A 16 -1.43 2.85 -4.74
CA ILE A 16 -0.43 3.48 -5.61
C ILE A 16 0.12 4.76 -4.97
N LEU A 17 -0.73 5.61 -4.39
CA LEU A 17 -0.30 6.84 -3.71
C LEU A 17 0.63 6.53 -2.54
N PHE A 18 0.28 5.55 -1.71
CA PHE A 18 1.16 5.12 -0.61
C PHE A 18 2.47 4.53 -1.13
N THR A 19 2.43 3.71 -2.19
CA THR A 19 3.65 3.16 -2.81
C THR A 19 4.59 4.27 -3.27
N ILE A 20 4.07 5.30 -3.94
CA ILE A 20 4.87 6.45 -4.39
C ILE A 20 5.46 7.21 -3.20
N SER A 21 4.64 7.46 -2.17
CA SER A 21 5.08 8.13 -0.94
C SER A 21 6.22 7.38 -0.27
N SER A 22 6.11 6.06 -0.16
CA SER A 22 7.15 5.21 0.46
C SER A 22 8.43 5.18 -0.37
N ILE A 23 8.34 5.17 -1.70
CA ILE A 23 9.51 5.32 -2.57
C ILE A 23 10.18 6.68 -2.34
N MET A 24 9.41 7.76 -2.26
CA MET A 24 9.97 9.09 -1.99
C MET A 24 10.63 9.18 -0.61
N HIS A 25 10.03 8.57 0.40
CA HIS A 25 10.57 8.51 1.75
C HIS A 25 11.91 7.73 1.79
N LEU A 26 11.95 6.56 1.15
CA LEU A 26 13.18 5.77 1.02
C LEU A 26 14.27 6.47 0.19
N ALA A 27 13.87 7.14 -0.90
CA ALA A 27 14.79 7.87 -1.78
C ALA A 27 15.32 9.16 -1.14
N GLY A 28 14.58 9.75 -0.20
CA GLY A 28 14.99 10.93 0.56
C GLY A 28 16.16 10.66 1.51
N GLY A 29 16.50 9.40 1.78
CA GLY A 29 17.67 9.01 2.57
C GLY A 29 17.57 9.31 4.07
N ASP A 30 16.44 9.85 4.53
CA ASP A 30 16.22 10.26 5.93
C ASP A 30 15.72 9.08 6.79
N ILE A 31 16.33 7.90 6.57
CA ILE A 31 15.95 6.66 7.24
C ILE A 31 16.50 6.69 8.66
N LYS A 32 15.64 6.99 9.63
CA LYS A 32 16.00 6.91 11.04
C LYS A 32 15.99 5.46 11.52
N VAL A 33 17.02 5.07 12.27
CA VAL A 33 17.20 3.68 12.76
C VAL A 33 16.70 3.50 14.20
N ASP A 34 15.99 4.50 14.74
CA ASP A 34 15.34 4.40 16.03
C ASP A 34 13.99 3.63 15.93
N PRO A 35 13.39 3.20 17.06
CA PRO A 35 12.15 2.43 17.05
C PRO A 35 10.99 3.08 16.28
N TYR A 36 10.91 4.41 16.21
CA TYR A 36 9.91 5.10 15.41
C TYR A 36 10.24 5.02 13.93
N GLY A 37 11.50 5.25 13.55
CA GLY A 37 11.95 5.12 12.16
C GLY A 37 11.78 3.71 11.60
N ILE A 38 12.02 2.67 12.40
CA ILE A 38 11.73 1.27 12.01
C ILE A 38 10.22 1.05 11.82
N GLY A 39 9.39 1.63 12.70
CA GLY A 39 7.94 1.58 12.58
C GLY A 39 7.43 2.27 11.31
N GLU A 40 8.02 3.41 10.96
CA GLU A 40 7.73 4.16 9.74
C GLU A 40 8.12 3.36 8.49
N LEU A 41 9.31 2.75 8.49
CA LEU A 41 9.77 1.83 7.45
C LEU A 41 8.82 0.63 7.27
N LEU A 42 8.34 0.03 8.36
CA LEU A 42 7.37 -1.06 8.27
C LEU A 42 6.02 -0.58 7.72
N ALA A 43 5.58 0.62 8.12
CA ALA A 43 4.34 1.22 7.62
C ALA A 43 4.41 1.49 6.11
N ASP A 44 5.57 1.92 5.62
CA ASP A 44 5.84 2.14 4.19
C ASP A 44 5.63 0.89 3.33
N PHE A 45 5.82 -0.30 3.88
CA PHE A 45 5.51 -1.55 3.16
C PHE A 45 4.12 -2.08 3.49
N LEU A 46 3.72 -2.10 4.76
CA LEU A 46 2.49 -2.73 5.21
C LEU A 46 1.24 -1.98 4.73
N ILE A 47 1.26 -0.65 4.71
CA ILE A 47 0.10 0.17 4.31
C ILE A 47 -0.22 -0.04 2.82
N PRO A 48 0.71 0.14 1.85
CA PRO A 48 0.41 -0.14 0.44
C PRO A 48 -0.04 -1.58 0.21
N ILE A 49 0.63 -2.57 0.83
CA ILE A 49 0.28 -4.00 0.70
C ILE A 49 -1.16 -4.24 1.17
N PHE A 50 -1.56 -3.69 2.32
CA PHE A 50 -2.92 -3.80 2.82
C PHE A 50 -3.95 -3.26 1.81
N PHE A 51 -3.68 -2.10 1.21
CA PHE A 51 -4.57 -1.51 0.22
C PHE A 51 -4.58 -2.29 -1.11
N TYR A 52 -3.46 -2.86 -1.56
CA TYR A 52 -3.44 -3.77 -2.70
C TYR A 52 -4.29 -5.02 -2.44
N VAL A 53 -4.12 -5.65 -1.28
CA VAL A 53 -4.97 -6.79 -0.88
C VAL A 53 -6.43 -6.38 -0.91
N LEU A 54 -6.78 -5.21 -0.39
CA LEU A 54 -8.15 -4.70 -0.38
C LEU A 54 -8.67 -4.37 -1.80
N ALA A 55 -7.81 -3.89 -2.70
CA ALA A 55 -8.13 -3.57 -4.08
C ALA A 55 -8.52 -4.80 -4.91
N PHE A 56 -7.84 -5.93 -4.65
CA PHE A 56 -8.06 -7.20 -5.35
C PHE A 56 -8.96 -8.18 -4.58
N LYS A 57 -9.19 -7.98 -3.27
CA LYS A 57 -10.09 -8.80 -2.46
C LYS A 57 -11.48 -8.79 -3.09
N LYS A 58 -11.97 -9.99 -3.44
CA LYS A 58 -13.32 -10.18 -4.00
C LYS A 58 -14.33 -9.47 -3.10
N LYS A 59 -15.13 -8.57 -3.68
CA LYS A 59 -16.33 -8.06 -3.01
C LYS A 59 -17.18 -9.31 -2.75
N LYS A 60 -17.47 -9.65 -1.48
CA LYS A 60 -18.44 -10.72 -1.15
C LYS A 60 -19.72 -10.33 -1.92
N GLU A 61 -20.05 -11.11 -2.94
CA GLU A 61 -21.34 -11.00 -3.62
C GLU A 61 -22.40 -11.22 -2.53
N LYS A 62 -23.31 -10.24 -2.44
CA LYS A 62 -24.45 -10.28 -1.54
C LYS A 62 -25.56 -11.07 -2.22
#